data_AF-A0A1A9AQ17-F1
#
_entry.id   AF-A0A1A9AQ17-F1
#
_cell.length_a   1.000
_cell.length_b   1.000
_cell.length_c   1.000
_cell.angle_alpha   90.00
_cell.angle_beta   90.00
_cell.angle_gamma   90.00
#
_symmetry.space_group_name_H-M   'P 1'
#
loop_
_entity.id
_entity.type
_entity.pdbx_description
1 polymer ?
#
loop_
_entity_poly.entity_id
_entity_poly.type
_entity_poly.pdbx_seq_one_letter_code
_entity_poly.pdbx_strand_id
1 'polypeptide(L)'
;MSLEIPTIYNVASSYKEYKKELDSYKKEEINTYMFGCENFINQYLNDAEDPVLKVCYAVMKFLNFLEEKNYSHKEKGCKYLFYWLHNEVLHSKQPIKNTLTLYKELYKKYYSEENLNTLDNYINQINEHTSDKLVKLTGIYDKLEHFNSEYESKTEKQTCTGECMDLYNTYVDECRKGYDKDFCNELKNFREKYHFFIRKILSYEGEQYLLPPVESINTLNVIIIPFTLILVTSLIFPIFYKFTAFGPWIRRIIGKNNNMWENINEETNHSLNPYEMENKKLENSSYNISYNSS
;
A
#
# COMPACT_ATOMS: atom_id res chain seq x y z
N MET A 1 -14.23 -14.23 1.10
CA MET A 1 -12.95 -13.68 1.58
C MET A 1 -12.25 -13.11 0.36
N SER A 2 -11.84 -11.84 0.36
CA SER A 2 -11.05 -11.29 -0.74
C SER A 2 -9.72 -12.05 -0.86
N LEU A 3 -9.13 -12.07 -2.06
CA LEU A 3 -7.79 -12.61 -2.26
C LEU A 3 -6.80 -11.72 -1.49
N GLU A 4 -6.08 -12.34 -0.56
CA GLU A 4 -5.02 -11.68 0.21
C GLU A 4 -3.90 -11.22 -0.72
N ILE A 5 -3.46 -9.97 -0.58
CA ILE A 5 -2.36 -9.44 -1.39
C ILE A 5 -1.06 -10.09 -0.89
N PRO A 6 -0.25 -10.74 -1.75
CA PRO A 6 1.03 -11.28 -1.32
C PRO A 6 1.97 -10.17 -0.82
N THR A 7 2.58 -10.36 0.34
CA THR A 7 3.55 -9.41 0.91
C THR A 7 4.71 -10.16 1.56
N ILE A 8 5.86 -9.48 1.70
CA ILE A 8 6.99 -10.01 2.46
C ILE A 8 6.76 -9.99 3.97
N TYR A 9 5.67 -9.41 4.47
CA TYR A 9 5.39 -9.28 5.91
C TYR A 9 4.29 -10.22 6.43
N ASN A 10 3.64 -11.00 5.54
CA ASN A 10 2.54 -11.85 5.94
C ASN A 10 2.99 -12.95 6.91
N VAL A 11 2.47 -12.90 8.14
CA VAL A 11 2.55 -13.94 9.19
C VAL A 11 1.16 -14.40 9.65
N ALA A 12 0.11 -13.66 9.29
CA ALA A 12 -1.22 -13.73 9.89
C ALA A 12 -1.93 -15.08 9.73
N SER A 13 -1.61 -15.83 8.67
CA SER A 13 -2.23 -17.12 8.35
C SER A 13 -1.78 -18.27 9.24
N SER A 14 -0.54 -18.22 9.74
CA SER A 14 0.07 -19.28 10.57
C SER A 14 0.39 -18.81 12.00
N TYR A 15 0.00 -17.57 12.32
CA TYR A 15 0.21 -16.91 13.61
C TYR A 15 -0.13 -17.80 14.82
N LYS A 16 -1.36 -18.34 14.86
CA LYS A 16 -1.85 -19.14 15.99
C LYS A 16 -1.02 -20.40 16.21
N GLU A 17 -0.60 -21.05 15.12
CA GLU A 17 0.25 -22.25 15.18
C GLU A 17 1.59 -21.91 15.83
N TYR A 18 2.27 -20.87 15.32
CA TYR A 18 3.60 -20.52 15.82
C TYR A 18 3.58 -20.00 17.25
N LYS A 19 2.57 -19.20 17.63
CA LYS A 19 2.39 -18.73 19.01
C LYS A 19 2.24 -19.91 19.96
N LYS A 20 1.36 -20.85 19.62
CA LYS A 20 1.10 -22.04 20.42
C LYS A 20 2.37 -22.88 20.63
N GLU A 21 3.13 -23.15 19.57
CA GLU A 21 4.35 -23.95 19.67
C GLU A 21 5.40 -23.25 20.55
N LEU A 22 5.69 -21.97 20.31
CA LEU A 22 6.68 -21.22 21.10
C LEU A 22 6.27 -21.07 22.58
N ASP A 23 5.00 -20.77 22.86
CA ASP A 23 4.49 -20.67 24.23
C ASP A 23 4.56 -22.02 24.95
N SER A 24 4.37 -23.12 24.23
CA SER A 24 4.53 -24.48 24.75
C SER A 24 6.00 -24.76 25.09
N TYR A 25 6.91 -24.54 24.14
CA TYR A 25 8.34 -24.83 24.34
C TYR A 25 8.97 -23.95 25.44
N LYS A 26 8.50 -22.72 25.59
CA LYS A 26 8.94 -21.79 26.66
C LYS A 26 8.61 -22.32 28.06
N LYS A 27 7.48 -23.04 28.21
CA LYS A 27 6.99 -23.57 29.49
C LYS A 27 7.52 -24.97 29.82
N GLU A 28 8.09 -25.66 28.84
CA GLU A 28 8.55 -27.03 28.99
C GLU A 28 9.73 -27.15 29.95
N GLU A 29 9.82 -28.28 30.65
CA GLU A 29 11.02 -28.60 31.44
C GLU A 29 12.20 -28.87 30.50
N ILE A 30 13.34 -28.22 30.77
CA ILE A 30 14.51 -28.32 29.93
C ILE A 30 15.20 -29.66 30.19
N ASN A 31 15.33 -30.48 29.15
CA ASN A 31 16.32 -31.55 29.14
C ASN A 31 17.67 -30.96 28.73
N THR A 32 18.59 -30.83 29.69
CA THR A 32 19.86 -30.09 29.59
C THR A 32 20.74 -30.47 28.39
N TYR A 33 20.64 -31.72 27.92
CA TYR A 33 21.53 -32.25 26.87
C TYR A 33 21.11 -31.98 25.42
N MET A 34 19.96 -31.34 25.18
CA MET A 34 19.41 -31.19 23.83
C MET A 34 19.71 -29.80 23.24
N PHE A 35 20.18 -29.75 21.99
CA PHE A 35 20.54 -28.55 21.21
C PHE A 35 21.72 -27.68 21.72
N GLY A 36 22.45 -28.14 22.75
CA GLY A 36 23.71 -27.51 23.16
C GLY A 36 23.59 -26.08 23.71
N CYS A 37 22.43 -25.72 24.27
CA CYS A 37 22.14 -24.39 24.81
C CYS A 37 22.86 -24.06 26.13
N GLU A 38 23.46 -25.04 26.82
CA GLU A 38 24.15 -24.84 28.10
C GLU A 38 25.27 -23.80 28.04
N ASN A 39 25.97 -23.74 26.89
CA ASN A 39 27.07 -22.80 26.67
C ASN A 39 26.63 -21.54 25.89
N PHE A 40 25.32 -21.35 25.65
CA PHE A 40 24.83 -20.16 24.97
C PHE A 40 24.76 -19.00 25.95
N ILE A 41 25.49 -17.92 25.62
CA ILE A 41 25.49 -16.68 26.39
C ILE A 41 25.25 -15.56 25.39
N ASN A 42 24.32 -14.67 25.71
CA ASN A 42 24.07 -13.47 24.93
C ASN A 42 23.72 -12.31 25.86
N GLN A 43 24.41 -11.18 25.69
CA GLN A 43 24.27 -10.02 26.58
C GLN A 43 22.87 -9.38 26.58
N TYR A 44 22.11 -9.52 25.50
CA TYR A 44 20.77 -8.93 25.38
C TYR A 44 19.71 -9.71 26.14
N LEU A 45 20.01 -10.94 26.55
CA LEU A 45 19.14 -11.78 27.37
C LEU A 45 19.41 -11.64 28.88
N ASN A 46 20.41 -10.87 29.29
CA ASN A 46 20.74 -10.68 30.71
C ASN A 46 19.60 -9.99 31.48
N ASP A 47 18.88 -9.09 30.81
CA ASP A 47 17.73 -8.35 31.37
C ASP A 47 16.39 -9.00 31.01
N ALA A 48 16.39 -10.16 30.35
CA ALA A 48 15.17 -10.89 30.02
C ALA A 48 14.59 -11.54 31.29
N GLU A 49 13.27 -11.61 31.38
CA GLU A 49 12.59 -12.29 32.49
C GLU A 49 12.83 -13.80 32.45
N ASP A 50 12.95 -14.34 31.24
CA ASP A 50 13.21 -15.75 31.02
C ASP A 50 14.70 -16.08 31.08
N PRO A 51 15.08 -17.20 31.74
CA PRO A 51 16.44 -17.70 31.69
C PRO A 51 16.93 -17.87 30.25
N VAL A 52 18.15 -17.39 29.97
CA VAL A 52 18.85 -17.54 28.67
C VAL A 52 18.72 -18.95 28.11
N LEU A 53 18.88 -19.96 28.98
CA LEU A 53 18.77 -21.38 28.63
C LEU A 53 17.38 -21.75 28.08
N LYS A 54 16.29 -21.23 28.67
CA LYS A 54 14.91 -21.49 28.21
C LYS A 54 14.65 -20.85 26.86
N VAL A 55 15.09 -19.61 26.67
CA VAL A 55 14.95 -18.90 25.39
C VAL A 55 15.67 -19.66 24.28
N CYS A 56 16.94 -20.03 24.51
CA CYS A 56 17.69 -20.83 23.55
C CYS A 56 16.97 -22.13 23.22
N TYR A 57 16.53 -22.89 24.24
CA TYR A 57 15.85 -24.17 24.03
C TYR A 57 14.57 -24.03 23.20
N ALA A 58 13.72 -23.05 23.52
CA ALA A 58 12.48 -22.79 22.80
C ALA A 58 12.75 -22.44 21.32
N VAL A 59 13.78 -21.63 21.06
CA VAL A 59 14.20 -21.27 19.70
C VAL A 59 14.68 -22.50 18.94
N MET A 60 15.53 -23.34 19.53
CA MET A 60 16.07 -24.54 18.88
C MET A 60 14.96 -25.53 18.53
N LYS A 61 14.02 -25.77 19.45
CA LYS A 61 12.84 -26.62 19.17
C LYS A 61 11.98 -26.04 18.06
N PHE A 62 11.75 -24.73 18.08
CA PHE A 62 10.94 -24.08 17.06
C PHE A 62 11.60 -24.15 15.67
N LEU A 63 12.92 -23.94 15.59
CA LEU A 63 13.66 -24.10 14.33
C LEU A 63 13.60 -25.55 13.83
N ASN A 64 13.70 -26.55 14.72
CA ASN A 64 13.54 -27.95 14.37
C ASN A 64 12.12 -28.28 13.89
N PHE A 65 11.10 -27.70 14.52
CA PHE A 65 9.71 -27.80 14.06
C PHE A 65 9.53 -27.22 12.64
N LEU A 66 10.22 -26.13 12.31
CA LEU A 66 10.16 -25.55 10.96
C LEU A 66 10.83 -26.42 9.91
N GLU A 67 11.80 -27.28 10.25
CA GLU A 67 12.54 -28.06 9.25
C GLU A 67 11.66 -29.00 8.44
N GLU A 68 10.61 -29.54 9.05
CA GLU A 68 9.66 -30.45 8.44
C GLU A 68 8.62 -29.74 7.55
N LYS A 69 8.61 -28.40 7.54
CA LYS A 69 7.62 -27.59 6.83
C LYS A 69 8.08 -27.18 5.42
N ASN A 70 7.15 -26.74 4.59
CA ASN A 70 7.47 -26.17 3.28
C ASN A 70 8.15 -24.79 3.37
N TYR A 71 8.76 -24.32 2.27
CA TYR A 71 9.45 -23.03 2.20
C TYR A 71 8.62 -21.86 2.77
N SER A 72 7.36 -21.74 2.34
CA SER A 72 6.49 -20.64 2.77
C SER A 72 6.23 -20.65 4.28
N HIS A 73 6.05 -21.84 4.87
CA HIS A 73 5.91 -21.98 6.32
C HIS A 73 7.21 -21.71 7.07
N LYS A 74 8.37 -22.13 6.54
CA LYS A 74 9.68 -21.81 7.12
C LYS A 74 9.90 -20.30 7.19
N GLU A 75 9.59 -19.61 6.10
CA GLU A 75 9.71 -18.15 5.99
C GLU A 75 8.79 -17.42 6.99
N LYS A 76 7.51 -17.81 7.05
CA LYS A 76 6.53 -17.24 8.00
C LYS A 76 6.89 -17.53 9.45
N GLY A 77 7.37 -18.74 9.74
CA GLY A 77 7.82 -19.13 11.07
C GLY A 77 9.01 -18.29 11.53
N CYS A 78 9.97 -18.03 10.66
CA CYS A 78 11.11 -17.19 10.98
C CYS A 78 10.76 -15.73 11.23
N LYS A 79 9.82 -15.18 10.45
CA LYS A 79 9.23 -13.87 10.71
C LYS A 79 8.61 -13.80 12.10
N TYR A 80 7.80 -14.81 12.45
CA TYR A 80 7.16 -14.88 13.75
C TYR A 80 8.17 -15.03 14.89
N LEU A 81 9.21 -15.87 14.72
CA LEU A 81 10.26 -16.05 15.71
C LEU A 81 10.99 -14.74 16.03
N PHE A 82 11.27 -13.93 15.00
CA PHE A 82 11.85 -12.61 15.19
C PHE A 82 10.94 -11.69 16.02
N TYR A 83 9.65 -11.63 15.67
CA TYR A 83 8.64 -10.91 16.45
C TYR A 83 8.60 -11.39 17.90
N TRP A 84 8.55 -12.70 18.13
CA TRP A 84 8.49 -13.29 19.46
C TRP A 84 9.73 -12.93 20.30
N LEU A 85 10.93 -12.99 19.74
CA LEU A 85 12.15 -12.53 20.43
C LEU A 85 12.05 -11.05 20.81
N HIS A 86 11.59 -10.20 19.89
CA HIS A 86 11.49 -8.77 20.14
C HIS A 86 10.44 -8.42 21.23
N ASN A 87 9.24 -8.96 21.06
CA ASN A 87 8.05 -8.56 21.82
C ASN A 87 7.90 -9.35 23.12
N GLU A 88 8.09 -10.67 23.09
CA GLU A 88 7.80 -11.55 24.22
C GLU A 88 9.02 -11.81 25.11
N VAL A 89 10.22 -11.86 24.52
CA VAL A 89 11.46 -12.13 25.28
C VAL A 89 12.14 -10.83 25.71
N LEU A 90 12.27 -9.87 24.79
CA LEU A 90 12.94 -8.59 25.07
C LEU A 90 11.97 -7.47 25.48
N HIS A 91 10.66 -7.76 25.53
CA HIS A 91 9.60 -6.82 25.93
C HIS A 91 9.64 -5.47 25.21
N SER A 92 10.12 -5.44 23.95
CA SER A 92 10.34 -4.23 23.16
C SER A 92 11.23 -3.17 23.87
N LYS A 93 12.00 -3.55 24.89
CA LYS A 93 12.92 -2.67 25.62
C LYS A 93 14.23 -2.46 24.87
N GLN A 94 14.59 -3.42 24.02
CA GLN A 94 15.82 -3.41 23.24
C GLN A 94 15.57 -2.86 21.84
N PRO A 95 16.51 -2.10 21.25
CA PRO A 95 16.45 -1.72 19.85
C PRO A 95 16.31 -2.92 18.91
N ILE A 96 15.67 -2.72 17.76
CA ILE A 96 15.52 -3.75 16.70
C ILE A 96 16.88 -4.33 16.31
N LYS A 97 17.93 -3.51 16.21
CA LYS A 97 19.29 -3.94 15.92
C LYS A 97 19.81 -5.00 16.90
N ASN A 98 19.55 -4.85 18.20
CA ASN A 98 19.99 -5.81 19.23
C ASN A 98 19.24 -7.14 19.08
N THR A 99 17.93 -7.05 18.78
CA THR A 99 17.12 -8.24 18.49
C THR A 99 17.67 -8.98 17.27
N LEU A 100 18.05 -8.26 16.21
CA LEU A 100 18.64 -8.85 15.01
C LEU A 100 19.97 -9.55 15.28
N THR A 101 20.82 -8.97 16.15
CA THR A 101 22.06 -9.63 16.58
C THR A 101 21.77 -10.92 17.34
N LEU A 102 20.88 -10.87 18.33
CA LEU A 102 20.47 -12.06 19.09
C LEU A 102 19.91 -13.15 18.17
N TYR A 103 19.00 -12.78 17.27
CA TYR A 103 18.37 -13.69 16.34
C TYR A 103 19.40 -14.40 15.44
N LYS A 104 20.39 -13.66 14.92
CA LYS A 104 21.48 -14.22 14.11
C LYS A 104 22.39 -15.15 14.90
N GLU A 105 22.68 -14.83 16.16
CA GLU A 105 23.51 -15.69 17.02
C GLU A 105 22.81 -17.00 17.39
N LEU A 106 21.53 -16.94 17.76
CA LEU A 106 20.70 -18.13 18.02
C LEU A 106 20.65 -19.03 16.79
N TYR A 107 20.46 -18.43 15.62
CA TYR A 107 20.38 -19.16 14.38
C TYR A 107 21.73 -19.79 13.97
N LYS A 108 22.85 -19.05 14.08
CA LYS A 108 24.20 -19.58 13.88
C LYS A 108 24.50 -20.75 14.81
N LYS A 109 23.89 -20.77 16.00
CA LYS A 109 24.05 -21.89 16.92
C LYS A 109 23.25 -23.13 16.50
N TYR A 110 22.12 -22.95 15.83
CA TYR A 110 21.30 -24.05 15.33
C TYR A 110 21.92 -24.70 14.07
N TYR A 111 22.42 -23.91 13.11
CA TYR A 111 23.12 -24.40 11.91
C TYR A 111 24.63 -24.21 12.01
N SER A 112 25.40 -25.30 11.92
CA SER A 112 26.85 -25.21 11.72
C SER A 112 27.18 -24.61 10.33
N GLU A 113 28.35 -23.98 10.20
CA GLU A 113 28.79 -23.24 9.00
C GLU A 113 28.82 -24.07 7.69
N GLU A 114 28.62 -25.39 7.74
CA GLU A 114 28.65 -26.30 6.59
C GLU A 114 27.27 -26.59 5.97
N ASN A 115 26.17 -26.16 6.60
CA ASN A 115 24.81 -26.38 6.11
C ASN A 115 24.15 -25.06 5.67
N LEU A 116 24.45 -24.62 4.44
CA LEU A 116 23.72 -23.54 3.75
C LEU A 116 22.28 -23.99 3.47
N ASN A 117 21.38 -23.82 4.44
CA ASN A 117 19.97 -24.11 4.27
C ASN A 117 19.22 -22.88 3.75
N THR A 118 18.09 -23.15 3.13
CA THR A 118 17.03 -22.27 2.68
C THR A 118 16.68 -21.11 3.64
N LEU A 119 16.85 -21.32 4.95
CA LEU A 119 16.60 -20.35 6.01
C LEU A 119 17.68 -19.26 6.13
N ASP A 120 18.93 -19.55 5.71
CA ASP A 120 20.04 -18.59 5.70
C ASP A 120 19.73 -17.41 4.78
N ASN A 121 19.10 -17.71 3.64
CA ASN A 121 18.73 -16.70 2.67
C ASN A 121 17.75 -15.67 3.26
N TYR A 122 16.82 -16.12 4.10
CA TYR A 122 15.87 -15.24 4.77
C TYR A 122 16.57 -14.36 5.81
N ILE A 123 17.37 -14.95 6.70
CA ILE A 123 18.01 -14.23 7.82
C ILE A 123 19.05 -13.23 7.34
N ASN A 124 19.74 -13.54 6.24
CA ASN A 124 20.73 -12.65 5.64
C ASN A 124 20.09 -11.46 4.91
N GLN A 125 18.85 -11.57 4.45
CA GLN A 125 18.12 -10.48 3.80
C GLN A 125 17.44 -9.52 4.79
N ILE A 126 17.22 -9.95 6.03
CA ILE A 126 16.62 -9.10 7.05
C ILE A 126 17.59 -7.98 7.47
N ASN A 127 17.11 -6.75 7.37
CA ASN A 127 17.74 -5.56 7.90
C ASN A 127 16.85 -4.89 8.95
N GLU A 128 17.37 -3.86 9.62
CA GLU A 128 16.67 -3.15 10.69
C GLU A 128 15.36 -2.49 10.22
N HIS A 129 15.34 -1.91 9.02
CA HIS A 129 14.12 -1.28 8.48
C HIS A 129 13.01 -2.32 8.24
N THR A 130 13.32 -3.41 7.54
CA THR A 130 12.36 -4.50 7.31
C THR A 130 11.90 -5.14 8.63
N SER A 131 12.81 -5.27 9.60
CA SER A 131 12.49 -5.82 10.93
C SER A 131 11.52 -4.95 11.72
N ASP A 132 11.71 -3.63 11.70
CA ASP A 132 10.79 -2.68 12.35
C ASP A 132 9.37 -2.79 11.78
N LYS A 133 9.24 -2.82 10.45
CA LYS A 133 7.95 -3.01 9.78
C LYS A 133 7.30 -4.35 10.13
N LEU A 134 8.10 -5.41 10.14
CA LEU A 134 7.65 -6.75 10.47
C LEU A 134 7.08 -6.81 11.90
N VAL A 135 7.77 -6.21 12.87
CA VAL A 135 7.34 -6.15 14.28
C VAL A 135 6.03 -5.36 14.41
N LYS A 136 5.93 -4.20 13.76
CA LYS A 136 4.72 -3.37 13.76
C LYS A 136 3.49 -4.12 13.23
N LEU A 137 3.65 -4.76 12.07
CA LEU A 137 2.58 -5.51 11.42
C LEU A 137 2.22 -6.77 12.21
N THR A 138 3.21 -7.54 12.67
CA THR A 138 2.92 -8.76 13.44
C THR A 138 2.27 -8.42 14.79
N GLY A 139 2.69 -7.32 15.43
CA GLY A 139 2.11 -6.84 16.68
C GLY A 139 0.65 -6.41 16.57
N ILE A 140 0.25 -5.76 15.47
CA ILE A 140 -1.16 -5.38 15.29
C ILE A 140 -2.05 -6.61 15.01
N TYR A 141 -1.51 -7.64 14.34
CA TYR A 141 -2.20 -8.93 14.18
C TYR A 141 -2.32 -9.68 15.51
N ASP A 142 -1.27 -9.69 16.33
CA ASP A 142 -1.31 -10.32 17.67
C ASP A 142 -2.37 -9.67 18.56
N LYS A 143 -2.43 -8.33 18.58
CA LYS A 143 -3.46 -7.60 19.32
C LYS A 143 -4.88 -7.96 18.87
N LEU A 144 -5.10 -8.03 17.56
CA LEU A 144 -6.40 -8.45 17.00
C LEU A 144 -6.75 -9.88 17.40
N GLU A 145 -5.78 -10.80 17.39
CA GLU A 145 -5.99 -12.20 17.73
C GLU A 145 -6.21 -12.41 19.24
N HIS A 146 -5.47 -11.71 20.09
CA HIS A 146 -5.69 -11.69 21.52
C HIS A 146 -7.14 -11.28 21.83
N PHE A 147 -7.61 -10.19 21.21
CA PHE A 147 -8.99 -9.75 21.36
C PHE A 147 -9.99 -10.82 20.88
N ASN A 148 -9.75 -11.45 19.73
CA ASN A 148 -10.61 -12.54 19.24
C ASN A 148 -10.72 -13.69 20.26
N SER A 149 -9.60 -14.09 20.86
CA SER A 149 -9.60 -15.14 21.90
C SER A 149 -10.29 -14.72 23.21
N GLU A 150 -10.16 -13.46 23.63
CA GLU A 150 -10.86 -12.94 24.81
C GLU A 150 -12.37 -12.86 24.58
N TYR A 151 -12.78 -12.43 23.39
CA TYR A 151 -14.20 -12.39 23.01
C TYR A 151 -14.85 -13.78 23.00
N GLU A 152 -14.13 -14.81 22.55
CA GLU A 152 -14.62 -16.20 22.62
C GLU A 152 -14.76 -16.72 24.06
N SER A 153 -14.04 -16.12 25.03
CA SER A 153 -13.93 -16.63 26.40
C SER A 153 -14.64 -15.80 27.49
N LYS A 154 -14.95 -14.52 27.26
CA LYS A 154 -15.53 -13.60 28.25
C LYS A 154 -16.67 -12.75 27.71
N THR A 155 -17.54 -12.30 28.62
CA THR A 155 -18.71 -11.43 28.38
C THR A 155 -18.41 -9.93 28.43
N GLU A 156 -17.22 -9.50 28.83
CA GLU A 156 -16.85 -8.08 28.90
C GLU A 156 -16.25 -7.55 27.60
N LYS A 157 -16.85 -6.46 27.10
CA LYS A 157 -16.56 -5.81 25.82
C LYS A 157 -15.37 -4.86 25.96
N GLN A 158 -14.14 -5.34 25.92
CA GLN A 158 -13.00 -4.46 25.69
C GLN A 158 -12.56 -4.53 24.24
N THR A 159 -12.89 -3.53 23.44
CA THR A 159 -12.81 -3.60 21.97
C THR A 159 -11.45 -3.15 21.44
N CYS A 160 -10.91 -3.86 20.44
CA CYS A 160 -9.73 -3.45 19.64
C CYS A 160 -9.98 -2.17 18.78
N THR A 161 -11.08 -1.45 19.02
CA THR A 161 -11.48 -0.27 18.23
C THR A 161 -10.68 0.98 18.55
N GLY A 162 -10.07 1.08 19.73
CA GLY A 162 -9.19 2.19 20.09
C GLY A 162 -7.74 1.90 19.67
N GLU A 163 -7.05 1.06 20.46
CA GLU A 163 -5.61 0.84 20.31
C GLU A 163 -5.21 0.34 18.92
N CYS A 164 -5.93 -0.64 18.34
CA CYS A 164 -5.61 -1.12 17.01
C CYS A 164 -5.86 -0.05 15.94
N MET A 165 -6.89 0.80 16.12
CA MET A 165 -7.16 1.90 15.20
C MET A 165 -6.06 2.97 15.29
N ASP A 166 -5.60 3.32 16.49
CA ASP A 166 -4.51 4.29 16.69
C ASP A 166 -3.19 3.81 16.08
N LEU A 167 -2.83 2.55 16.32
CA LEU A 167 -1.65 1.93 15.71
C LEU A 167 -1.79 1.85 14.19
N TYR A 168 -2.94 1.41 13.70
CA TYR A 168 -3.23 1.34 12.27
C TYR A 168 -3.08 2.70 11.59
N ASN A 169 -3.66 3.75 12.17
CA ASN A 169 -3.59 5.11 11.63
C ASN A 169 -2.13 5.61 11.57
N THR A 170 -1.37 5.36 12.63
CA THR A 170 0.07 5.67 12.68
C THR A 170 0.83 4.96 11.56
N TYR A 171 0.56 3.68 11.34
CA TYR A 171 1.21 2.89 10.31
C TYR A 171 0.76 3.28 8.90
N VAL A 172 -0.49 3.71 8.72
CA VAL A 172 -0.99 4.26 7.45
C VAL A 172 -0.27 5.56 7.11
N ASP A 173 -0.09 6.46 8.07
CA ASP A 173 0.66 7.70 7.85
C ASP A 173 2.12 7.42 7.50
N GLU A 174 2.73 6.42 8.13
CA GLU A 174 4.08 5.96 7.81
C GLU A 174 4.15 5.36 6.40
N CYS A 175 3.18 4.52 6.03
CA CYS A 175 3.05 3.95 4.69
C CYS A 175 2.94 5.05 3.62
N ARG A 176 2.10 6.07 3.84
CA ARG A 176 1.88 7.17 2.89
C ARG A 176 3.12 8.05 2.67
N LYS A 177 3.97 8.16 3.68
CA LYS A 177 5.25 8.89 3.61
C LYS A 177 6.39 8.03 3.03
N GLY A 178 6.29 6.72 3.16
CA GLY A 178 7.29 5.76 2.73
C GLY A 178 7.10 5.26 1.30
N TYR A 179 8.04 4.41 0.87
CA TYR A 179 8.01 3.73 -0.44
C TYR A 179 7.85 2.21 -0.33
N ASP A 180 7.67 1.70 0.89
CA ASP A 180 7.49 0.27 1.16
C ASP A 180 6.06 -0.17 0.78
N LYS A 181 5.92 -0.58 -0.48
CA LYS A 181 4.64 -1.05 -1.02
C LYS A 181 4.13 -2.29 -0.30
N ASP A 182 5.02 -3.17 0.17
CA ASP A 182 4.63 -4.39 0.85
C ASP A 182 4.08 -4.09 2.25
N PHE A 183 4.66 -3.12 2.95
CA PHE A 183 4.14 -2.63 4.23
C PHE A 183 2.73 -2.05 4.05
N CYS A 184 2.55 -1.20 3.04
CA CYS A 184 1.25 -0.64 2.69
C CYS A 184 0.22 -1.72 2.30
N ASN A 185 0.62 -2.70 1.50
CA ASN A 185 -0.25 -3.80 1.07
C ASN A 185 -0.65 -4.68 2.26
N GLU A 186 0.26 -4.90 3.21
CA GLU A 186 -0.06 -5.69 4.40
C GLU A 186 -1.04 -4.95 5.31
N LEU A 187 -0.97 -3.61 5.40
CA LEU A 187 -2.00 -2.82 6.06
C LEU A 187 -3.36 -2.91 5.37
N LYS A 188 -3.41 -3.12 4.04
CA LYS A 188 -4.67 -3.39 3.34
C LYS A 188 -5.24 -4.76 3.73
N ASN A 189 -4.39 -5.79 3.76
CA ASN A 189 -4.77 -7.13 4.23
C ASN A 189 -5.29 -7.09 5.67
N PHE A 190 -4.58 -6.41 6.57
CA PHE A 190 -4.99 -6.23 7.95
C PHE A 190 -6.36 -5.56 8.04
N ARG A 191 -6.57 -4.47 7.27
CA ARG A 191 -7.85 -3.76 7.25
C ARG A 191 -9.02 -4.66 6.86
N GLU A 192 -8.85 -5.47 5.82
CA GLU A 192 -9.89 -6.43 5.41
C GLU A 192 -10.16 -7.47 6.50
N LYS A 193 -9.11 -8.01 7.14
CA LYS A 193 -9.25 -8.97 8.24
C LYS A 193 -9.97 -8.35 9.45
N TYR A 194 -9.58 -7.14 9.81
CA TYR A 194 -10.20 -6.38 10.90
C TYR A 194 -11.68 -6.05 10.58
N HIS A 195 -12.01 -5.60 9.36
CA HIS A 195 -13.40 -5.33 8.97
C HIS A 195 -14.26 -6.58 8.95
N PHE A 196 -13.72 -7.70 8.46
CA PHE A 196 -14.39 -8.99 8.53
C PHE A 196 -14.72 -9.33 9.99
N PHE A 197 -13.73 -9.19 10.86
CA PHE A 197 -13.84 -9.48 12.27
C PHE A 197 -14.89 -8.60 12.98
N ILE A 198 -14.79 -7.28 12.88
CA ILE A 198 -15.73 -6.33 13.51
C ILE A 198 -17.16 -6.51 13.01
N ARG A 199 -17.37 -6.67 11.70
CA ARG A 199 -18.72 -6.74 11.12
C ARG A 199 -19.37 -8.12 11.26
N LYS A 200 -18.59 -9.19 11.12
CA LYS A 200 -19.14 -10.56 11.08
C LYS A 200 -19.12 -11.26 12.42
N ILE A 201 -18.13 -10.98 13.26
CA ILE A 201 -17.99 -11.66 14.56
C ILE A 201 -18.62 -10.82 15.67
N LEU A 202 -18.34 -9.52 15.71
CA LEU A 202 -18.89 -8.64 16.76
C LEU A 202 -20.23 -7.99 16.39
N SER A 203 -20.62 -8.02 15.11
CA SER A 203 -21.84 -7.36 14.60
C SER A 203 -21.90 -5.86 14.96
N TYR A 204 -20.76 -5.17 15.02
CA TYR A 204 -20.74 -3.73 15.27
C TYR A 204 -21.07 -2.94 14.00
N GLU A 205 -21.94 -1.95 14.17
CA GLU A 205 -22.39 -1.05 13.11
C GLU A 205 -21.99 0.39 13.43
N GLY A 206 -21.59 1.15 12.41
CA GLY A 206 -21.16 2.54 12.54
C GLY A 206 -19.76 2.81 11.99
N GLU A 207 -19.55 4.01 11.45
CA GLU A 207 -18.27 4.41 10.83
C GLU A 207 -17.12 4.51 11.83
N GLN A 208 -17.43 4.80 13.10
CA GLN A 208 -16.44 4.90 14.20
C GLN A 208 -15.63 3.61 14.43
N TYR A 209 -16.08 2.47 13.90
CA TYR A 209 -15.39 1.19 14.03
C TYR A 209 -14.59 0.82 12.78
N LEU A 210 -14.68 1.60 11.70
CA LEU A 210 -14.05 1.28 10.43
C LEU A 210 -12.68 1.92 10.31
N LEU A 211 -11.67 1.10 9.99
CA LEU A 211 -10.35 1.59 9.64
C LEU A 211 -10.36 2.40 8.32
N PRO A 212 -9.64 3.54 8.27
CA PRO A 212 -9.54 4.37 7.07
C PRO A 212 -8.82 3.63 5.94
N PRO A 213 -8.94 4.08 4.68
CA PRO A 213 -8.19 3.50 3.58
C PRO A 213 -6.68 3.79 3.70
N VAL A 214 -5.85 2.82 3.32
CA VAL A 214 -4.38 2.97 3.32
C VAL A 214 -3.93 3.99 2.27
N GLU A 215 -4.54 3.95 1.09
CA GLU A 215 -4.20 4.82 -0.03
C GLU A 215 -4.40 6.29 0.37
N SER A 216 -3.36 7.10 0.18
CA SER A 216 -3.57 8.54 0.11
C SER A 216 -4.21 8.84 -1.25
N ILE A 217 -5.42 9.38 -1.23
CA ILE A 217 -5.83 10.23 -2.34
C ILE A 217 -4.84 11.39 -2.30
N ASN A 218 -3.78 11.35 -3.11
CA ASN A 218 -2.82 12.43 -3.20
C ASN A 218 -3.55 13.64 -3.77
N THR A 219 -4.19 14.43 -2.91
CA THR A 219 -4.96 15.62 -3.28
C THR A 219 -4.10 16.55 -4.14
N LEU A 220 -2.81 16.62 -3.81
CA LEU A 220 -1.79 17.30 -4.60
C LEU A 220 -1.63 16.74 -6.01
N ASN A 221 -1.61 15.42 -6.21
CA ASN A 221 -1.55 14.83 -7.55
C ASN A 221 -2.89 14.95 -8.29
N VAL A 222 -4.02 14.84 -7.58
CA VAL A 222 -5.36 15.07 -8.14
C VAL A 222 -5.52 16.52 -8.60
N ILE A 223 -4.83 17.48 -7.98
CA ILE A 223 -4.75 18.87 -8.42
C ILE A 223 -3.68 19.06 -9.50
N ILE A 224 -2.45 18.57 -9.31
CA ILE A 224 -1.32 18.80 -10.23
C ILE A 224 -1.53 18.12 -11.58
N ILE A 225 -2.09 16.90 -11.64
CA ILE A 225 -2.22 16.16 -12.89
C ILE A 225 -3.14 16.89 -13.89
N PRO A 226 -4.36 17.32 -13.51
CA PRO A 226 -5.19 18.14 -14.40
C PRO A 226 -4.50 19.45 -14.80
N PHE A 227 -3.89 20.16 -13.85
CA PHE A 227 -3.25 21.45 -14.13
C PHE A 227 -2.06 21.32 -15.07
N THR A 228 -1.22 20.29 -14.90
CA THR A 228 -0.07 20.02 -15.79
C THR A 228 -0.53 19.57 -17.16
N LEU A 229 -1.55 18.71 -17.26
CA LEU A 229 -2.15 18.32 -18.54
C LEU A 229 -2.74 19.53 -19.28
N ILE A 230 -3.45 20.43 -18.59
CA ILE A 230 -3.98 21.65 -19.19
C ILE A 230 -2.82 22.52 -19.70
N LEU A 231 -1.79 22.76 -18.88
CA LEU A 231 -0.63 23.58 -19.25
C LEU A 231 0.11 23.04 -20.47
N VAL A 232 0.43 21.75 -20.47
CA VAL A 232 1.11 21.07 -21.59
C VAL A 232 0.24 21.15 -22.85
N THR A 233 -1.06 20.89 -22.72
CA THR A 233 -2.01 20.99 -23.84
C THR A 233 -2.06 22.41 -24.39
N SER A 234 -2.15 23.43 -23.53
CA SER A 234 -2.19 24.84 -23.93
C SER A 234 -0.89 25.31 -24.61
N LEU A 235 0.26 24.76 -24.26
CA LEU A 235 1.54 25.08 -24.92
C LEU A 235 1.69 24.41 -26.29
N ILE A 236 1.18 23.18 -26.41
CA ILE A 236 1.31 22.38 -27.63
C ILE A 236 0.23 22.73 -28.67
N PHE A 237 -0.97 23.12 -28.22
CA PHE A 237 -2.12 23.43 -29.09
C PHE A 237 -1.84 24.52 -30.15
N PRO A 238 -1.18 25.66 -29.85
CA PRO A 238 -0.83 26.67 -30.85
C PRO A 238 0.16 26.15 -31.90
N ILE A 239 1.08 25.27 -31.49
CA ILE A 239 2.08 24.68 -32.38
C ILE A 239 1.37 23.76 -33.38
N PHE A 240 0.46 22.90 -32.92
CA PHE A 240 -0.37 22.10 -33.83
C PHE A 240 -1.28 22.97 -34.69
N TYR A 241 -1.90 24.00 -34.12
CA TYR A 241 -2.75 24.91 -34.89
C TYR A 241 -1.98 25.63 -36.03
N LYS A 242 -0.70 25.96 -35.84
CA LYS A 242 0.09 26.67 -36.86
C LYS A 242 0.80 25.74 -37.84
N PHE A 243 1.31 24.59 -37.37
CA PHE A 243 2.27 23.78 -38.12
C PHE A 243 1.75 22.43 -38.60
N THR A 244 0.50 22.06 -38.32
CA THR A 244 -0.12 20.86 -38.90
C THR A 244 -1.40 21.17 -39.69
N ALA A 245 -1.86 20.21 -40.49
CA ALA A 245 -3.12 20.31 -41.25
C ALA A 245 -4.36 20.56 -40.38
N PHE A 246 -4.22 20.47 -39.06
CA PHE A 246 -5.25 20.74 -38.06
C PHE A 246 -5.70 22.20 -38.05
N GLY A 247 -4.79 23.16 -38.25
CA GLY A 247 -5.12 24.59 -38.27
C GLY A 247 -6.08 25.02 -39.38
N PRO A 248 -5.78 24.69 -40.66
CA PRO A 248 -6.70 24.90 -41.77
C PRO A 248 -8.03 24.16 -41.59
N TRP A 249 -8.00 22.94 -41.05
CA TRP A 249 -9.20 22.15 -40.76
C TRP A 249 -10.12 22.81 -39.72
N ILE A 250 -9.57 23.28 -38.60
CA ILE A 250 -10.32 24.03 -37.57
C ILE A 250 -10.89 25.34 -38.16
N ARG A 251 -10.10 26.10 -38.92
CA ARG A 251 -10.58 27.34 -39.57
C ARG A 251 -11.76 27.08 -40.52
N ARG A 252 -11.73 25.97 -41.25
CA ARG A 252 -12.84 25.56 -42.13
C ARG A 252 -14.10 25.21 -41.33
N ILE A 253 -13.96 24.54 -40.18
CA ILE A 253 -15.10 24.21 -39.30
C ILE A 253 -15.70 25.48 -38.67
N ILE A 254 -14.87 26.37 -38.13
CA ILE A 254 -15.32 27.63 -37.53
C ILE A 254 -15.98 28.53 -38.58
N GLY A 255 -15.37 28.69 -39.76
CA GLY A 255 -15.95 29.45 -40.86
C GLY A 255 -17.29 28.87 -41.35
N LYS A 256 -17.43 27.53 -41.40
CA LYS A 256 -18.68 26.88 -41.75
C LYS A 256 -19.81 27.18 -40.75
N ASN A 257 -19.49 27.27 -39.45
CA ASN A 257 -20.48 27.65 -38.42
C ASN A 257 -20.82 29.14 -38.45
N ASN A 258 -19.85 30.04 -38.72
CA ASN A 258 -20.13 31.47 -38.86
C ASN A 258 -21.05 31.77 -40.05
N ASN A 259 -20.78 31.18 -41.22
CA ASN A 259 -21.64 31.35 -42.40
C ASN A 259 -23.06 30.82 -42.14
N MET A 260 -23.20 29.77 -41.33
CA MET A 260 -24.50 29.23 -40.94
C MET A 260 -25.26 30.20 -40.00
N TRP A 261 -24.56 30.95 -39.14
CA TRP A 261 -25.16 31.94 -38.25
C TRP A 261 -25.52 33.25 -38.96
N GLU A 262 -24.70 33.69 -39.93
CA GLU A 262 -25.03 34.82 -40.81
C GLU A 262 -26.27 34.53 -41.65
N ASN A 263 -26.40 33.31 -42.22
CA ASN A 263 -27.58 32.92 -42.98
C ASN A 263 -28.88 32.87 -42.15
N ILE A 264 -28.80 32.56 -40.85
CA ILE A 264 -29.97 32.56 -39.95
C ILE A 264 -30.44 34.01 -39.64
N ASN A 265 -29.51 34.97 -39.62
CA ASN A 265 -29.82 36.38 -39.37
C ASN A 265 -30.23 37.15 -40.64
N GLU A 266 -29.82 36.70 -41.83
CA GLU A 266 -30.27 37.28 -43.11
C GLU A 266 -31.74 36.94 -43.42
N GLU A 267 -32.23 35.77 -43.00
CA GLU A 267 -33.58 35.31 -43.33
C GLU A 267 -34.69 36.09 -42.58
N THR A 268 -34.34 36.96 -41.62
CA THR A 268 -35.31 37.77 -40.85
C THR A 268 -35.59 39.16 -41.40
N ASN A 269 -34.89 39.64 -42.45
CA ASN A 269 -34.98 41.04 -42.90
C ASN A 269 -35.67 41.28 -44.26
N HIS A 270 -36.31 40.27 -44.86
CA HIS A 270 -37.03 40.45 -46.12
C HIS A 270 -38.55 40.53 -45.94
N SER A 271 -39.02 41.68 -45.45
CA SER A 271 -40.40 42.13 -45.67
C SER A 271 -40.51 43.62 -45.37
N LEU A 272 -40.55 44.43 -46.44
CA LEU A 272 -41.41 45.59 -46.66
C LEU A 272 -40.77 46.48 -47.74
N ASN A 273 -41.22 46.31 -48.98
CA ASN A 273 -41.13 47.36 -50.00
C ASN A 273 -42.37 48.25 -49.84
N PRO A 274 -42.24 49.57 -50.02
CA PRO A 274 -42.87 50.11 -51.22
C PRO A 274 -42.02 51.16 -51.95
N TYR A 275 -42.11 51.05 -53.28
CA TYR A 275 -41.85 52.01 -54.34
C TYR A 275 -41.68 53.49 -53.97
N GLU A 276 -40.62 54.11 -54.50
CA GLU A 276 -40.69 55.46 -55.04
C GLU A 276 -39.74 55.59 -56.26
N MET A 277 -40.30 56.06 -57.36
CA MET A 277 -39.66 56.24 -58.65
C MET A 277 -39.07 57.65 -58.70
N GLU A 278 -37.74 57.79 -58.77
CA GLU A 278 -37.12 59.07 -59.14
C GLU A 278 -36.07 58.87 -60.24
N ASN A 279 -36.39 59.45 -61.40
CA ASN A 279 -35.51 59.55 -62.57
C ASN A 279 -34.34 60.49 -62.29
N LYS A 280 -33.10 60.07 -62.61
CA LYS A 280 -32.07 60.99 -63.16
C LYS A 280 -30.85 60.28 -63.77
N LYS A 281 -30.72 60.52 -65.08
CA LYS A 281 -29.52 60.71 -65.93
C LYS A 281 -28.44 59.62 -66.01
N LEU A 282 -28.38 59.05 -67.21
CA LEU A 282 -27.20 58.52 -67.91
C LEU A 282 -25.96 59.43 -67.79
N GLU A 283 -24.81 58.82 -67.52
CA GLU A 283 -23.55 59.26 -68.13
C GLU A 283 -22.60 58.06 -68.36
N ASN A 284 -22.17 57.92 -69.62
CA ASN A 284 -21.29 56.90 -70.15
C ASN A 284 -19.88 56.99 -69.57
N SER A 285 -19.26 55.84 -69.28
CA SER A 285 -17.80 55.71 -69.38
C SER A 285 -17.43 54.28 -69.79
N SER A 286 -17.12 54.15 -71.07
CA SER A 286 -16.57 53.02 -71.78
C SER A 286 -15.23 52.54 -71.23
N TYR A 287 -15.06 51.24 -70.98
CA TYR A 287 -13.74 50.59 -71.08
C TYR A 287 -13.89 49.21 -71.74
N ASN A 288 -13.30 49.09 -72.93
CA ASN A 288 -13.25 47.89 -73.75
C ASN A 288 -12.12 46.95 -73.33
N ILE A 289 -12.44 45.67 -73.47
CA ILE A 289 -11.65 44.46 -73.24
C ILE A 289 -10.60 44.29 -74.34
N SER A 290 -9.50 43.58 -74.05
CA SER A 290 -8.84 42.76 -75.08
C SER A 290 -8.29 41.46 -74.48
N TYR A 291 -8.88 40.33 -74.88
CA TYR A 291 -8.33 38.98 -74.74
C TYR A 291 -7.58 38.64 -76.03
N ASN A 292 -6.36 38.11 -75.93
CA ASN A 292 -5.70 37.42 -77.03
C ASN A 292 -5.71 35.92 -76.76
N SER A 293 -6.31 35.19 -77.69
CA SER A 293 -6.29 33.73 -77.82
C SER A 293 -5.24 33.30 -78.86
N SER A 294 -4.60 32.17 -78.59
CA SER A 294 -4.16 31.21 -79.61
C SER A 294 -4.77 29.86 -79.28
#